data_AF-A0A7C2QL97-F1
#
_entry.id   AF-A0A7C2QL97-F1
#
_cell.length_a   1.000
_cell.length_b   1.000
_cell.length_c   1.000
_cell.angle_alpha   90.00
_cell.angle_beta   90.00
_cell.angle_gamma   90.00
#
_symmetry.space_group_name_H-M   'P 1'
#
loop_
_entity.id
_entity.type
_entity.pdbx_description
1 polymer ?
#
loop_
_entity_poly.entity_id
_entity_poly.type
_entity_poly.pdbx_seq_one_letter_code
_entity_poly.pdbx_strand_id
1 'polypeptide(L)'
;VEKAKKVTYKALGMSMGIVNIIVGAFGGMPMCHGTGGMAAHYRFGARTAGSNIIIGTIFVVLALLFGKVSVSLLTSIPASVLGVLLLFAGLELALLVRDLKNINDYFISLLIAGIAVATTNMSYAFIAGISVKYIIDTMKIRL
;
A
#
# COMPACT_ATOMS: atom_id res chain seq x y z
N VAL A 1 7.35 26.21 -3.77
CA VAL A 1 7.00 25.12 -2.82
C VAL A 1 5.65 25.50 -2.21
N GLU A 2 4.58 25.17 -2.92
CA GLU A 2 3.21 25.53 -2.55
C GLU A 2 2.81 24.74 -1.30
N LYS A 3 2.16 25.42 -0.35
CA LYS A 3 1.86 24.95 1.01
C LYS A 3 1.24 23.55 1.02
N ALA A 4 2.03 22.52 1.34
CA ALA A 4 1.50 21.21 1.70
C ALA A 4 0.72 21.35 3.01
N LYS A 5 -0.61 21.55 2.90
CA LYS A 5 -1.52 21.55 4.04
C LYS A 5 -1.30 20.22 4.78
N LYS A 6 -0.92 20.27 6.07
CA LYS A 6 -0.66 19.04 6.85
C LYS A 6 -1.87 18.12 6.75
N VAL A 7 -1.67 16.97 6.13
CA VAL A 7 -2.71 15.95 6.00
C VAL A 7 -2.88 15.28 7.37
N THR A 8 -4.11 15.14 7.85
CA THR A 8 -4.39 14.51 9.14
C THR A 8 -4.72 13.04 8.96
N TYR A 9 -4.37 12.21 9.95
CA TYR A 9 -4.72 10.79 9.95
C TYR A 9 -6.23 10.55 9.80
N LYS A 10 -7.05 11.40 10.44
CA LYS A 10 -8.51 11.33 10.35
C LYS A 10 -9.01 11.63 8.93
N ALA A 11 -8.45 12.63 8.25
CA ALA A 11 -8.83 12.95 6.88
C ALA A 11 -8.43 11.82 5.91
N LEU A 12 -7.23 11.25 6.08
CA LEU A 12 -6.79 10.09 5.29
C LEU A 12 -7.73 8.91 5.49
N GLY A 13 -7.91 8.47 6.73
CA GLY A 13 -8.78 7.33 7.05
C GLY A 13 -10.21 7.52 6.55
N MET A 14 -10.79 8.72 6.73
CA MET A 14 -12.13 9.02 6.25
C MET A 14 -12.21 8.97 4.71
N SER A 15 -11.22 9.54 4.01
CA SER A 15 -11.20 9.54 2.54
C SER A 15 -11.11 8.11 1.97
N MET A 16 -10.21 7.27 2.51
CA MET A 16 -10.08 5.88 2.08
C MET A 16 -11.33 5.06 2.43
N GLY A 17 -11.91 5.28 3.61
CA GLY A 17 -13.11 4.57 4.05
C GLY A 17 -14.29 4.82 3.11
N ILE A 18 -14.57 6.10 2.82
CA ILE A 18 -15.66 6.48 1.91
C ILE A 18 -15.44 5.90 0.51
N VAL A 19 -14.24 6.07 -0.05
CA VAL A 19 -13.92 5.57 -1.41
C VAL A 19 -14.03 4.05 -1.48
N ASN A 20 -13.55 3.31 -0.48
CA ASN A 20 -13.64 1.85 -0.47
C ASN A 20 -15.07 1.34 -0.30
N ILE A 21 -15.93 2.03 0.46
CA ILE A 21 -17.35 1.68 0.56
C ILE A 21 -18.03 1.83 -0.80
N ILE A 22 -17.78 2.94 -1.50
CA ILE A 22 -18.34 3.20 -2.83
C ILE A 22 -17.81 2.15 -3.82
N VAL A 23 -16.49 1.96 -3.91
CA VAL A 23 -15.85 1.02 -4.83
C VAL A 23 -16.32 -0.42 -4.56
N GLY A 24 -16.43 -0.82 -3.30
CA GLY A 24 -16.94 -2.12 -2.89
C GLY A 24 -18.40 -2.35 -3.30
N ALA A 25 -19.25 -1.32 -3.23
CA ALA A 25 -20.63 -1.38 -3.73
C ALA A 25 -20.72 -1.65 -5.25
N PHE A 26 -19.70 -1.23 -6.01
CA PHE A 26 -19.56 -1.53 -7.43
C PHE A 26 -18.77 -2.83 -7.72
N GLY A 27 -18.44 -3.63 -6.70
CA GLY A 27 -17.69 -4.88 -6.86
C GLY A 27 -16.19 -4.69 -7.10
N GLY A 28 -15.64 -3.49 -6.84
CA GLY A 28 -14.22 -3.23 -6.97
C GLY A 28 -13.39 -3.76 -5.80
N MET A 29 -12.08 -3.90 -6.02
CA MET A 29 -11.14 -4.35 -4.99
C MET A 29 -10.81 -3.22 -3.99
N PRO A 30 -10.49 -3.56 -2.73
CA PRO A 30 -10.10 -2.56 -1.74
C PRO A 30 -8.76 -1.91 -2.12
N MET A 31 -8.67 -0.60 -1.88
CA MET A 31 -7.53 0.23 -2.26
C MET A 31 -7.01 1.09 -1.10
N CYS A 32 -5.76 1.50 -1.22
CA CYS A 32 -5.11 2.48 -0.34
C CYS A 32 -4.56 3.65 -1.18
N HIS A 33 -3.85 4.60 -0.55
CA HIS A 33 -3.33 5.78 -1.25
C HIS A 33 -2.16 5.46 -2.19
N GLY A 34 -1.53 4.29 -2.09
CA GLY A 34 -0.38 3.95 -2.94
C GLY A 34 0.75 4.96 -2.84
N THR A 35 1.20 5.27 -1.61
CA THR A 35 2.18 6.33 -1.34
C THR A 35 3.49 6.18 -2.12
N GLY A 36 3.96 4.95 -2.36
CA GLY A 36 5.13 4.68 -3.20
C GLY A 36 4.95 5.13 -4.65
N GLY A 37 3.79 4.84 -5.26
CA GLY A 37 3.47 5.29 -6.63
C GLY A 37 3.35 6.82 -6.72
N MET A 38 2.74 7.45 -5.71
CA MET A 38 2.68 8.91 -5.65
C MET A 38 4.06 9.56 -5.50
N ALA A 39 4.96 8.94 -4.73
CA ALA A 39 6.35 9.39 -4.61
C ALA A 39 7.09 9.29 -5.95
N ALA A 40 6.84 8.22 -6.72
CA ALA A 40 7.38 8.09 -8.07
C ALA A 40 6.87 9.20 -9.00
N HIS A 41 5.55 9.47 -9.03
CA HIS A 41 5.00 10.58 -9.81
C HIS A 41 5.62 11.93 -9.42
N TYR A 42 5.83 12.16 -8.12
CA TYR A 42 6.53 13.35 -7.66
C TYR A 42 7.98 13.40 -8.14
N ARG A 43 8.73 12.29 -8.11
CA ARG A 43 10.09 12.24 -8.67
C ARG A 43 10.13 12.49 -10.17
N PHE A 44 9.10 12.07 -10.91
CA PHE A 44 8.94 12.35 -12.35
C PHE A 44 8.43 13.78 -12.66
N GLY A 45 8.33 14.65 -11.66
CA GLY A 45 8.00 16.07 -11.86
C GLY A 45 6.54 16.44 -11.63
N ALA A 46 5.65 15.49 -11.28
CA ALA A 46 4.29 15.84 -10.89
C ALA A 46 4.30 16.64 -9.57
N ARG A 47 3.53 17.73 -9.52
CA ARG A 47 3.42 18.61 -8.33
C ARG A 47 1.99 18.79 -7.84
N THR A 48 1.02 18.22 -8.55
CA THR A 48 -0.40 18.32 -8.25
C THR A 48 -1.06 16.94 -8.33
N ALA A 49 -2.26 16.81 -7.77
CA ALA A 49 -3.09 15.62 -7.91
C ALA A 49 -3.54 15.35 -9.36
N GLY A 50 -3.27 16.27 -10.30
CA GLY A 50 -3.63 16.14 -11.71
C GLY A 50 -3.06 14.88 -12.35
N SER A 51 -1.84 14.46 -11.99
CA SER A 51 -1.26 13.21 -12.51
C SER A 51 -2.14 12.00 -12.21
N ASN A 52 -2.63 11.88 -10.97
CA ASN A 52 -3.49 10.76 -10.57
C ASN A 52 -4.85 10.83 -11.26
N ILE A 53 -5.41 12.03 -11.41
CA ILE A 53 -6.68 12.24 -12.12
C ILE A 53 -6.54 11.84 -13.58
N ILE A 54 -5.49 12.29 -14.28
CA ILE A 54 -5.24 11.97 -15.69
C ILE A 54 -5.13 10.45 -15.89
N ILE A 55 -4.31 9.78 -15.09
CA ILE A 55 -4.14 8.31 -15.19
C ILE A 55 -5.47 7.59 -14.91
N GLY A 56 -6.19 8.00 -13.87
CA GLY A 56 -7.50 7.43 -13.54
C GLY A 56 -8.52 7.63 -14.66
N THR A 57 -8.61 8.84 -15.23
CA THR A 57 -9.49 9.13 -16.36
C THR A 57 -9.13 8.31 -17.59
N ILE A 58 -7.84 8.16 -17.91
CA ILE A 58 -7.39 7.30 -19.02
C ILE A 58 -7.86 5.86 -18.82
N PHE A 59 -7.71 5.30 -17.61
CA PHE A 59 -8.19 3.94 -17.32
C PHE A 59 -9.72 3.81 -17.39
N VAL A 60 -10.47 4.81 -16.93
CA VAL A 60 -11.93 4.82 -17.06
C VAL A 60 -12.36 4.87 -18.52
N VAL A 61 -11.76 5.74 -19.32
CA VAL A 61 -12.04 5.85 -20.76
C VAL A 61 -11.70 4.54 -21.49
N LEU A 62 -10.53 3.96 -21.21
CA LEU A 62 -10.14 2.66 -21.74
C LEU A 62 -11.13 1.57 -21.34
N ALA A 63 -11.54 1.50 -20.07
CA ALA A 63 -12.48 0.50 -19.60
C ALA A 63 -13.85 0.64 -20.26
N LEU A 64 -14.37 1.87 -20.43
CA LEU A 64 -15.68 2.12 -21.03
C LEU A 64 -15.71 1.92 -22.56
N LEU A 65 -14.66 2.34 -23.27
CA LEU A 65 -14.64 2.27 -24.74
C LEU A 65 -14.23 0.89 -25.28
N PHE A 66 -13.26 0.22 -24.63
CA PHE A 66 -12.64 -1.00 -25.14
C PHE A 66 -12.96 -2.24 -24.27
N GLY A 67 -13.52 -2.06 -23.07
CA GLY A 67 -13.97 -3.14 -22.22
C GLY A 67 -12.91 -4.22 -21.98
N LYS A 68 -13.21 -5.47 -22.36
CA LYS A 68 -12.30 -6.62 -22.20
C LYS A 68 -11.00 -6.48 -23.01
N VAL A 69 -11.02 -5.73 -24.12
CA VAL A 69 -9.82 -5.50 -24.94
C VAL A 69 -8.78 -4.70 -24.16
N SER A 70 -9.21 -3.74 -23.33
CA SER A 70 -8.30 -2.99 -22.44
C SER A 70 -7.55 -3.90 -21.48
N VAL A 71 -8.24 -4.88 -20.89
CA VAL A 71 -7.61 -5.84 -19.99
C VAL A 71 -6.58 -6.67 -20.74
N SER A 72 -6.90 -7.12 -21.95
CA SER A 72 -5.97 -7.89 -22.79
C SER A 72 -4.71 -7.08 -23.15
N LEU A 73 -4.87 -5.80 -23.48
CA LEU A 73 -3.76 -4.88 -23.72
C LEU A 73 -2.87 -4.72 -22.49
N LEU A 74 -3.46 -4.52 -21.30
CA LEU A 74 -2.70 -4.41 -20.06
C LEU A 74 -2.00 -5.73 -19.68
N THR A 75 -2.62 -6.87 -19.92
CA THR A 75 -2.00 -8.19 -19.70
C THR A 75 -0.92 -8.55 -20.72
N SER A 76 -0.77 -7.77 -21.79
CA SER A 76 0.33 -7.93 -22.75
C SER A 76 1.67 -7.45 -22.18
N ILE A 77 1.66 -6.77 -21.02
CA ILE A 77 2.88 -6.40 -20.30
C ILE A 77 3.56 -7.69 -19.80
N PRO A 78 4.84 -7.93 -20.15
CA PRO A 78 5.53 -9.15 -19.75
C PRO A 78 5.55 -9.35 -18.23
N ALA A 79 5.19 -10.54 -17.77
CA ALA A 79 5.18 -10.89 -16.35
C ALA A 79 6.56 -10.71 -15.69
N SER A 80 7.65 -10.83 -16.45
CA SER A 80 9.01 -10.56 -16.00
C SER A 80 9.19 -9.11 -15.54
N VAL A 81 8.64 -8.13 -16.26
CA VAL A 81 8.73 -6.72 -15.90
C VAL A 81 7.95 -6.44 -14.61
N LEU A 82 6.73 -6.96 -14.52
CA LEU A 82 5.90 -6.87 -13.31
C LEU A 82 6.60 -7.48 -12.10
N GLY A 83 7.20 -8.66 -12.26
CA GLY A 83 7.94 -9.34 -11.19
C GLY A 83 9.14 -8.55 -10.69
N VAL A 84 9.94 -7.96 -11.59
CA VAL A 84 11.08 -7.11 -11.21
C VAL A 84 10.61 -5.85 -10.47
N LEU A 85 9.55 -5.19 -10.95
CA LEU A 85 8.97 -4.03 -10.27
C LEU A 85 8.45 -4.39 -8.88
N LEU A 86 7.81 -5.55 -8.73
CA LEU A 86 7.30 -6.03 -7.43
C LEU A 86 8.43 -6.36 -6.46
N LEU A 87 9.50 -7.00 -6.94
CA LEU A 87 10.71 -7.26 -6.15
C LEU A 87 11.34 -5.97 -5.67
N PHE A 88 11.50 -4.99 -6.55
CA PHE A 88 12.08 -3.70 -6.20
C PHE A 88 11.23 -2.96 -5.16
N ALA A 89 9.91 -2.90 -5.35
CA ALA A 89 9.00 -2.31 -4.38
C ALA A 89 9.06 -3.06 -3.03
N GLY A 90 9.10 -4.40 -3.05
CA GLY A 90 9.25 -5.22 -1.84
C GLY A 90 10.54 -4.94 -1.08
N LEU A 91 11.66 -4.79 -1.80
CA LEU A 91 12.95 -4.42 -1.21
C LEU A 91 12.94 -3.00 -0.62
N GLU A 92 12.32 -2.04 -1.32
CA GLU A 92 12.16 -0.68 -0.81
C GLU A 92 11.36 -0.66 0.50
N LEU A 93 10.27 -1.42 0.57
CA LEU A 93 9.46 -1.55 1.79
C LEU A 93 10.23 -2.29 2.89
N ALA A 94 11.06 -3.28 2.57
CA ALA A 94 11.87 -4.01 3.55
C ALA A 94 12.91 -3.10 4.22
N LEU A 95 13.42 -2.07 3.53
CA LEU A 95 14.37 -1.11 4.10
C LEU A 95 13.79 -0.28 5.25
N LEU A 96 12.45 -0.19 5.37
CA LEU A 96 11.79 0.48 6.49
C LEU A 96 12.09 -0.17 7.85
N VAL A 97 12.62 -1.40 7.86
CA VAL A 97 13.12 -2.04 9.09
C VAL A 97 14.23 -1.23 9.77
N ARG A 98 14.94 -0.38 9.01
CA ARG A 98 15.99 0.51 9.54
C ARG A 98 15.43 1.65 10.41
N ASP A 99 14.15 1.96 10.28
CA ASP A 99 13.49 3.01 11.06
C ASP A 99 13.05 2.52 12.45
N LEU A 100 13.16 1.21 12.72
CA LEU A 100 12.86 0.62 14.03
C LEU A 100 13.96 0.97 15.03
N LYS A 101 13.57 1.38 16.24
CA LYS A 101 14.51 1.87 17.27
C LYS A 101 14.77 0.88 18.39
N ASN A 102 13.80 0.01 18.68
CA ASN A 102 13.86 -0.91 19.82
C ASN A 102 13.92 -2.36 19.35
N ILE A 103 14.60 -3.21 20.13
CA ILE A 103 14.68 -4.65 19.88
C ILE A 103 13.29 -5.33 19.87
N ASN A 104 12.37 -4.87 20.72
CA ASN A 104 10.98 -5.30 20.73
C ASN A 104 10.30 -5.06 19.36
N ASP A 105 10.56 -3.91 18.73
CA ASP A 105 9.96 -3.56 17.44
C ASP A 105 10.54 -4.43 16.31
N TYR A 106 11.85 -4.72 16.35
CA TYR A 106 12.49 -5.68 15.43
C TYR A 106 11.89 -7.08 15.57
N PHE A 107 11.71 -7.56 16.81
CA PHE A 107 11.10 -8.86 17.08
C PHE A 107 9.67 -8.94 16.52
N ILE A 108 8.83 -7.93 16.81
CA ILE A 108 7.45 -7.87 16.29
C ILE A 108 7.45 -7.83 14.76
N SER A 109 8.31 -7.03 14.14
CA SER A 109 8.40 -6.93 12.68
C SER A 109 8.82 -8.27 12.05
N LEU A 110 9.81 -8.95 12.63
CA LEU A 110 10.28 -10.26 12.15
C LEU A 110 9.21 -11.34 12.34
N LEU A 111 8.48 -11.30 13.47
CA LEU A 111 7.37 -12.21 13.76
C LEU A 111 6.23 -12.04 12.74
N ILE A 112 5.81 -10.81 12.46
CA ILE A 112 4.79 -10.53 11.45
C ILE A 112 5.26 -11.02 10.07
N ALA A 113 6.50 -10.75 9.69
CA ALA A 113 7.05 -11.21 8.42
C ALA A 113 7.09 -12.74 8.33
N GLY A 114 7.55 -13.42 9.39
CA GLY A 114 7.61 -14.88 9.44
C GLY A 114 6.24 -15.54 9.34
N ILE A 115 5.24 -15.04 10.08
CA ILE A 115 3.86 -15.55 10.01
C ILE A 115 3.26 -15.27 8.63
N ALA A 116 3.46 -14.08 8.09
CA ALA A 116 2.95 -13.72 6.76
C ALA A 116 3.46 -14.65 5.66
N VAL A 117 4.75 -15.03 5.70
CA VAL A 117 5.35 -15.97 4.75
C VAL A 117 4.86 -17.40 4.99
N ALA A 118 4.76 -17.83 6.25
CA ALA A 118 4.37 -19.20 6.59
C ALA A 118 2.88 -19.49 6.30
N THR A 119 1.98 -18.53 6.56
CA THR A 119 0.53 -18.74 6.47
C THR A 119 -0.07 -18.17 5.17
N THR A 120 0.71 -17.41 4.38
CA THR A 120 0.28 -16.66 3.19
C THR A 120 -0.94 -15.73 3.41
N ASN A 121 -1.28 -15.46 4.67
CA ASN A 121 -2.45 -14.69 5.07
C ASN A 121 -2.02 -13.57 6.04
N MET A 122 -2.11 -12.34 5.53
CA MET A 122 -1.70 -11.14 6.25
C MET A 122 -2.57 -10.85 7.48
N SER A 123 -3.82 -11.34 7.53
CA SER A 123 -4.73 -11.11 8.65
C SER A 123 -4.22 -11.79 9.92
N TYR A 124 -3.75 -13.04 9.83
CA TYR A 124 -3.18 -13.74 10.99
C TYR A 124 -1.91 -13.09 11.48
N ALA A 125 -1.02 -12.69 10.57
CA ALA A 125 0.21 -11.98 10.89
C ALA A 125 -0.07 -10.66 11.62
N PHE A 126 -1.07 -9.89 11.15
CA PHE A 126 -1.47 -8.63 11.75
C PHE A 126 -2.07 -8.79 13.16
N ILE A 127 -3.00 -9.73 13.34
CA ILE A 127 -3.63 -10.01 14.63
C ILE A 127 -2.58 -10.49 15.65
N ALA A 128 -1.68 -11.39 15.24
CA ALA A 128 -0.60 -11.87 16.09
C ALA A 128 0.34 -10.72 16.49
N GLY A 129 0.74 -9.87 15.54
CA GLY A 129 1.61 -8.73 15.78
C GLY A 129 1.03 -7.73 16.79
N ILE A 130 -0.25 -7.37 16.66
CA ILE A 130 -0.95 -6.50 17.61
C ILE A 130 -1.01 -7.14 18.99
N SER A 131 -1.37 -8.43 19.05
CA SER A 131 -1.52 -9.15 20.33
C SER A 131 -0.18 -9.19 21.08
N VAL A 132 0.90 -9.57 20.40
CA VAL A 132 2.25 -9.63 20.98
C VAL A 132 2.71 -8.25 21.43
N LYS A 133 2.51 -7.20 20.61
CA LYS A 133 2.83 -5.83 21.00
C LYS A 133 2.12 -5.42 22.29
N TYR A 134 0.81 -5.66 22.37
CA TYR A 134 0.01 -5.30 23.55
C TYR A 134 0.49 -6.04 24.83
N ILE A 135 0.86 -7.32 24.69
CA ILE A 135 1.39 -8.13 25.80
C ILE A 135 2.75 -7.59 26.28
N ILE A 136 3.67 -7.30 25.36
CA ILE A 136 4.99 -6.74 25.68
C ILE A 136 4.85 -5.40 26.40
N ASP A 137 3.99 -4.52 25.90
CA ASP A 137 3.75 -3.19 26.48
C ASP A 137 3.10 -3.29 27.87
N THR A 138 2.13 -4.19 28.04
CA THR A 138 1.43 -4.40 29.32
C THR A 138 2.34 -5.00 30.39
N MET A 139 3.14 -6.01 30.02
CA MET A 139 4.06 -6.67 30.95
C MET A 139 5.40 -5.93 31.11
N LYS A 140 5.58 -4.77 30.43
CA LYS A 140 6.84 -3.99 30.40
C LYS A 140 8.07 -4.85 30.10
N ILE A 141 7.91 -5.83 29.21
CA ILE A 141 9.00 -6.74 28.86
C ILE A 141 10.02 -5.98 28.00
N ARG A 142 11.27 -5.98 28.41
CA ARG A 142 12.40 -5.57 27.59
C ARG A 142 13.12 -6.84 27.14
N LEU A 143 13.06 -7.11 25.83
CA LEU A 143 13.90 -8.13 25.20
C LEU A 143 15.36 -7.66 25.15
#